data_AF-A0A2H9Q5P1-F1
#
_entry.id   AF-A0A2H9Q5P1-F1
#
_cell.length_a   1.000
_cell.length_b   1.000
_cell.length_c   1.000
_cell.angle_alpha   90.00
_cell.angle_beta   90.00
_cell.angle_gamma   90.00
#
_symmetry.space_group_name_H-M   'P 1'
#
loop_
_entity.id
_entity.type
_entity.pdbx_description
1 polymer ?
#
loop_
_entity_poly.entity_id
_entity_poly.type
_entity_poly.pdbx_seq_one_letter_code
_entity_poly.pdbx_strand_id
1 'polypeptide(L)'
;MIGTLFKVLTKPTETFAEQKANSSYLGVFKNLALLGLAVTILGAAIATVASSFMSLTGMQNTPLSGIAAAGAFAAGLLFAIVFVGTSVAFFISNAIQFAVARMLKGQGTFKQQAYLSSLVVGVQALALLAITAIAGATLLFNQSFLTIAVALIVAVIVGLYSLYLNYRALSEAHGTDTLATIGIMILPGLVMYMLQILLALVVFVLRR
;
A
#
# COMPACT_ATOMS: atom_id res chain seq x y z
N MET A 1 -11.44 -14.50 0.20
CA MET A 1 -10.37 -13.47 0.29
C MET A 1 -9.90 -13.25 1.73
N ILE A 2 -10.80 -12.98 2.70
CA ILE A 2 -10.40 -12.72 4.11
C ILE A 2 -9.58 -13.89 4.70
N GLY A 3 -10.03 -15.14 4.49
CA GLY A 3 -9.25 -16.31 4.92
C GLY A 3 -7.88 -16.42 4.26
N THR A 4 -7.75 -16.04 2.98
CA THR A 4 -6.46 -16.01 2.26
C THR A 4 -5.56 -14.91 2.80
N LEU A 5 -6.08 -13.72 3.09
CA LEU A 5 -5.30 -12.61 3.68
C LEU A 5 -4.78 -12.99 5.07
N PHE A 6 -5.62 -13.63 5.90
CA PHE A 6 -5.19 -14.12 7.20
C PHE A 6 -4.11 -15.20 7.09
N LYS A 7 -4.22 -16.10 6.10
CA LYS A 7 -3.17 -17.07 5.79
C LYS A 7 -1.88 -16.40 5.31
N VAL A 8 -1.95 -15.34 4.49
CA VAL A 8 -0.77 -14.55 4.09
C VAL A 8 -0.08 -13.94 5.33
N LEU A 9 -0.84 -13.48 6.32
CA LEU A 9 -0.32 -12.93 7.58
C LEU A 9 0.29 -13.98 8.52
N THR A 10 -0.19 -15.21 8.50
CA THR A 10 0.24 -16.24 9.48
C THR A 10 1.22 -17.23 8.89
N LYS A 11 1.07 -17.56 7.62
CA LYS A 11 1.84 -18.58 6.89
C LYS A 11 2.14 -18.13 5.44
N PRO A 12 2.91 -17.05 5.24
CA PRO A 12 3.11 -16.45 3.92
C PRO A 12 3.74 -17.40 2.91
N THR A 13 4.74 -18.20 3.31
CA THR A 13 5.44 -19.12 2.40
C THR A 13 4.50 -20.18 1.82
N GLU A 14 3.78 -20.92 2.67
CA GLU A 14 2.82 -21.94 2.24
C GLU A 14 1.70 -21.31 1.39
N THR A 15 1.21 -20.15 1.81
CA THR A 15 0.11 -19.47 1.14
C THR A 15 0.52 -18.98 -0.24
N PHE A 16 1.69 -18.37 -0.41
CA PHE A 16 2.12 -17.90 -1.72
C PHE A 16 2.41 -19.04 -2.68
N ALA A 17 2.98 -20.16 -2.21
CA ALA A 17 3.17 -21.35 -3.02
C ALA A 17 1.81 -21.91 -3.52
N GLU A 18 0.82 -22.02 -2.64
CA GLU A 18 -0.56 -22.44 -2.98
C GLU A 18 -1.22 -21.48 -3.99
N GLN A 19 -1.05 -20.16 -3.76
CA GLN A 19 -1.71 -19.12 -4.54
C GLN A 19 -1.03 -18.86 -5.90
N LYS A 20 0.26 -19.17 -6.05
CA LYS A 20 1.01 -19.03 -7.31
C LYS A 20 0.39 -19.85 -8.45
N ALA A 21 -0.01 -21.09 -8.15
CA ALA A 21 -0.65 -22.00 -9.11
C ALA A 21 -2.02 -21.48 -9.57
N ASN A 22 -2.74 -20.79 -8.69
CA ASN A 22 -4.08 -20.26 -8.93
C ASN A 22 -4.10 -18.81 -9.47
N SER A 23 -2.94 -18.30 -9.91
CA SER A 23 -2.81 -16.91 -10.33
C SER A 23 -3.63 -16.56 -11.58
N SER A 24 -4.45 -15.52 -11.46
CA SER A 24 -5.28 -14.99 -12.55
C SER A 24 -5.35 -13.47 -12.52
N TYR A 25 -5.45 -12.84 -13.69
CA TYR A 25 -5.64 -11.38 -13.79
C TYR A 25 -6.97 -10.95 -13.16
N LEU A 26 -8.03 -11.74 -13.33
CA LEU A 26 -9.30 -11.50 -12.66
C LEU A 26 -9.14 -11.51 -11.13
N GLY A 27 -8.28 -12.40 -10.61
CA GLY A 27 -7.91 -12.43 -9.19
C GLY A 27 -7.21 -11.14 -8.74
N VAL A 28 -6.28 -10.61 -9.55
CA VAL A 28 -5.62 -9.31 -9.29
C VAL A 28 -6.66 -8.20 -9.17
N PHE A 29 -7.55 -8.06 -10.16
CA PHE A 29 -8.58 -7.03 -10.15
C PHE A 29 -9.55 -7.19 -8.99
N LYS A 30 -9.95 -8.42 -8.64
CA LYS A 30 -10.79 -8.69 -7.47
C LYS A 30 -10.10 -8.26 -6.17
N ASN A 31 -8.83 -8.58 -6.00
CA ASN A 31 -8.06 -8.18 -4.81
C ASN A 31 -7.94 -6.66 -4.71
N LEU A 32 -7.62 -5.97 -5.82
CA LEU A 32 -7.54 -4.51 -5.85
C LEU A 32 -8.90 -3.85 -5.60
N ALA A 33 -9.98 -4.38 -6.18
CA ALA A 33 -11.33 -3.84 -5.99
C ALA A 33 -11.80 -3.98 -4.54
N LEU A 34 -11.58 -5.15 -3.94
CA LEU A 34 -11.90 -5.39 -2.53
C LEU A 34 -11.05 -4.54 -1.60
N LEU A 35 -9.78 -4.32 -1.95
CA LEU A 35 -8.91 -3.39 -1.24
C LEU A 35 -9.46 -1.96 -1.30
N GLY A 36 -9.80 -1.47 -2.50
CA GLY A 36 -10.39 -0.16 -2.66
C GLY A 36 -11.64 0.00 -1.80
N LEU A 37 -12.55 -0.98 -1.85
CA LEU A 37 -13.76 -0.98 -1.04
C LEU A 37 -13.46 -0.97 0.46
N ALA A 38 -12.50 -1.77 0.92
CA ALA A 38 -12.08 -1.79 2.32
C ALA A 38 -11.49 -0.44 2.76
N VAL A 39 -10.64 0.17 1.94
CA VAL A 39 -10.04 1.49 2.20
C VAL A 39 -11.12 2.56 2.26
N THR A 40 -12.12 2.53 1.38
CA THR A 40 -13.23 3.50 1.40
C THR A 40 -14.10 3.34 2.63
N ILE A 41 -14.48 2.12 3.00
CA ILE A 41 -15.31 1.87 4.20
C ILE A 41 -14.56 2.32 5.46
N LEU A 42 -13.29 1.92 5.60
CA LEU A 42 -12.47 2.29 6.75
C LEU A 42 -12.19 3.80 6.78
N GLY A 43 -11.90 4.41 5.63
CA GLY A 43 -11.71 5.85 5.51
C GLY A 43 -12.98 6.63 5.89
N ALA A 44 -14.15 6.18 5.46
CA ALA A 44 -15.44 6.76 5.85
C ALA A 44 -15.71 6.61 7.36
N ALA A 45 -15.38 5.45 7.94
CA ALA A 45 -15.50 5.24 9.38
C ALA A 45 -14.58 6.18 10.17
N ILE A 46 -13.30 6.29 9.77
CA ILE A 46 -12.34 7.22 10.38
C ILE A 46 -12.84 8.67 10.25
N ALA A 47 -13.32 9.07 9.07
CA ALA A 47 -13.85 10.40 8.84
C ALA A 47 -15.07 10.70 9.72
N THR A 48 -15.98 9.73 9.88
CA THR A 48 -17.18 9.86 10.73
C THR A 48 -16.82 9.99 12.22
N VAL A 49 -15.85 9.20 12.69
CA VAL A 49 -15.34 9.29 14.06
C VAL A 49 -14.67 10.65 14.27
N ALA A 50 -13.82 11.08 13.32
CA ALA A 50 -13.14 12.36 13.38
C ALA A 50 -14.13 13.55 13.36
N SER A 51 -15.15 13.52 12.50
CA SER A 51 -16.17 14.59 12.42
C SER A 51 -17.01 14.67 13.69
N SER A 52 -17.39 13.52 14.25
CA SER A 52 -18.13 13.46 15.52
C SER A 52 -17.30 14.04 16.66
N PHE A 53 -16.00 13.74 16.71
CA PHE A 53 -15.08 14.31 17.69
C PHE A 53 -14.89 15.83 17.52
N MET A 54 -14.67 16.32 16.30
CA MET A 54 -14.55 17.77 16.04
C MET A 54 -15.81 18.54 16.42
N SER A 55 -16.99 17.93 16.25
CA SER A 55 -18.25 18.52 16.71
C SER A 55 -18.35 18.60 18.24
N LEU A 56 -17.80 17.62 18.96
CA LEU A 56 -17.77 17.60 20.42
C LEU A 56 -16.75 18.58 21.01
N THR A 57 -15.65 18.85 20.31
CA THR A 57 -14.58 19.77 20.75
C THR A 57 -14.75 21.21 20.27
N GLY A 58 -15.84 21.53 19.58
CA GLY A 58 -16.13 22.89 19.09
C GLY A 58 -15.31 23.33 17.88
N MET A 59 -14.58 22.41 17.22
CA MET A 59 -13.72 22.68 16.06
C MET A 59 -14.47 22.65 14.71
N GLN A 60 -15.74 23.06 14.70
CA GLN A 60 -16.65 22.89 13.55
C GLN A 60 -16.28 23.71 12.28
N ASN A 61 -15.41 24.72 12.42
CA ASN A 61 -15.01 25.62 11.32
C ASN A 61 -13.73 25.20 10.58
N THR A 62 -13.30 23.95 10.70
CA THR A 62 -12.18 23.43 9.90
C THR A 62 -12.66 23.09 8.47
N PRO A 63 -11.82 23.28 7.42
CA PRO A 63 -12.19 23.05 6.01
C PRO A 63 -12.75 21.65 5.68
N LEU A 64 -12.55 20.69 6.59
CA LEU A 64 -13.09 19.33 6.52
C LEU A 64 -14.63 19.27 6.55
N SER A 65 -15.32 20.26 7.13
CA SER A 65 -16.79 20.31 7.16
C SER A 65 -17.41 20.51 5.76
N GLY A 66 -16.69 21.17 4.84
CA GLY A 66 -17.10 21.32 3.43
C GLY A 66 -17.05 20.03 2.63
N ILE A 67 -16.13 19.10 2.97
CA ILE A 67 -16.04 17.78 2.35
C ILE A 67 -17.23 16.89 2.79
N ALA A 68 -17.70 17.07 4.03
CA ALA A 68 -18.88 16.37 4.53
C ALA A 68 -20.19 16.84 3.83
N ALA A 69 -20.27 18.10 3.42
CA ALA A 69 -21.45 18.67 2.75
C ALA A 69 -21.58 18.29 1.25
N ALA A 70 -20.48 17.87 0.59
CA ALA A 70 -20.45 17.51 -0.84
C ALA A 70 -20.77 16.03 -1.14
N GLY A 71 -21.20 15.26 -0.13
CA GLY A 71 -21.98 14.03 -0.32
C GLY A 71 -21.27 12.83 -0.97
N ALA A 72 -22.04 11.74 -1.07
CA ALA A 72 -21.64 10.46 -1.63
C ALA A 72 -21.03 10.54 -3.05
N PHE A 73 -21.33 11.60 -3.80
CA PHE A 73 -20.76 11.85 -5.12
C PHE A 73 -19.28 12.23 -5.05
N ALA A 74 -18.87 13.13 -4.15
CA ALA A 74 -17.46 13.48 -3.95
C ALA A 74 -16.65 12.27 -3.43
N ALA A 75 -17.25 11.47 -2.53
CA ALA A 75 -16.65 10.23 -2.05
C ALA A 75 -16.54 9.16 -3.16
N GLY A 76 -17.56 9.03 -4.02
CA GLY A 76 -17.55 8.13 -5.17
C GLY A 76 -16.53 8.53 -6.24
N LEU A 77 -16.37 9.84 -6.50
CA LEU A 77 -15.39 10.37 -7.44
C LEU A 77 -13.96 10.18 -6.90
N LEU A 78 -13.72 10.48 -5.62
CA LEU A 78 -12.45 10.19 -4.94
C LEU A 78 -12.13 8.70 -4.96
N PHE A 79 -13.11 7.84 -4.68
CA PHE A 79 -12.94 6.40 -4.77
C PHE A 79 -12.55 5.97 -6.19
N ALA A 80 -13.24 6.45 -7.22
CA ALA A 80 -12.92 6.12 -8.60
C ALA A 80 -11.51 6.58 -9.01
N ILE A 81 -11.13 7.82 -8.67
CA ILE A 81 -9.81 8.37 -8.97
C ILE A 81 -8.72 7.59 -8.22
N VAL A 82 -8.91 7.32 -6.93
CA VAL A 82 -7.96 6.56 -6.11
C VAL A 82 -7.87 5.11 -6.61
N PHE A 83 -8.99 4.47 -6.93
CA PHE A 83 -8.99 3.09 -7.41
C PHE A 83 -8.31 2.94 -8.77
N VAL A 84 -8.66 3.80 -9.75
CA VAL A 84 -8.05 3.78 -11.09
C VAL A 84 -6.58 4.15 -10.99
N GLY A 85 -6.25 5.25 -10.29
CA GLY A 85 -4.87 5.70 -10.10
C GLY A 85 -4.00 4.65 -9.41
N THR A 86 -4.50 4.05 -8.33
CA THR A 86 -3.79 2.98 -7.59
C THR A 86 -3.63 1.73 -8.44
N SER A 87 -4.65 1.35 -9.22
CA SER A 87 -4.57 0.19 -10.12
C SER A 87 -3.52 0.41 -11.21
N VAL A 88 -3.51 1.59 -11.84
CA VAL A 88 -2.51 1.95 -12.85
C VAL A 88 -1.11 1.98 -12.25
N ALA A 89 -0.93 2.65 -11.11
CA ALA A 89 0.35 2.69 -10.40
C ALA A 89 0.82 1.29 -9.99
N PHE A 90 -0.09 0.44 -9.54
CA PHE A 90 0.19 -0.96 -9.18
C PHE A 90 0.73 -1.75 -10.38
N PHE A 91 0.08 -1.66 -11.55
CA PHE A 91 0.55 -2.36 -12.75
C PHE A 91 1.86 -1.79 -13.28
N ILE A 92 2.05 -0.47 -13.27
CA ILE A 92 3.32 0.16 -13.65
C ILE A 92 4.45 -0.29 -12.72
N SER A 93 4.23 -0.25 -11.40
CA SER A 93 5.20 -0.70 -10.41
C SER A 93 5.55 -2.18 -10.61
N ASN A 94 4.55 -3.04 -10.83
CA ASN A 94 4.80 -4.45 -11.10
C ASN A 94 5.52 -4.65 -12.44
N ALA A 95 5.25 -3.84 -13.47
CA ALA A 95 5.91 -3.96 -14.77
C ALA A 95 7.39 -3.62 -14.66
N ILE A 96 7.74 -2.57 -13.91
CA ILE A 96 9.13 -2.20 -13.65
C ILE A 96 9.83 -3.31 -12.83
N GLN A 97 9.22 -3.77 -11.74
CA GLN A 97 9.75 -4.88 -10.94
C GLN A 97 9.93 -6.15 -11.79
N PHE A 98 8.98 -6.45 -12.68
CA PHE A 98 9.05 -7.60 -13.57
C PHE A 98 10.22 -7.47 -14.56
N ALA A 99 10.42 -6.29 -15.15
CA ALA A 99 11.56 -6.04 -16.03
C ALA A 99 12.89 -6.28 -15.30
N VAL A 100 13.02 -5.76 -14.07
CA VAL A 100 14.19 -6.02 -13.22
C VAL A 100 14.32 -7.51 -12.88
N ALA A 101 13.21 -8.19 -12.57
CA ALA A 101 13.21 -9.62 -12.31
C ALA A 101 13.71 -10.42 -13.51
N ARG A 102 13.32 -10.04 -14.73
CA ARG A 102 13.84 -10.67 -15.97
C ARG A 102 15.33 -10.42 -16.16
N MET A 103 15.83 -9.23 -15.86
CA MET A 103 17.28 -8.94 -15.89
C MET A 103 18.06 -9.79 -14.89
N LEU A 104 17.45 -10.08 -13.73
CA LEU A 104 18.01 -10.93 -12.67
C LEU A 104 17.64 -12.41 -12.83
N LYS A 105 17.27 -12.86 -14.04
CA LYS A 105 16.97 -14.26 -14.40
C LYS A 105 15.77 -14.90 -13.68
N GLY A 106 14.84 -14.09 -13.17
CA GLY A 106 13.59 -14.56 -12.57
C GLY A 106 12.70 -15.32 -13.56
N GLN A 107 12.19 -16.48 -13.13
CA GLN A 107 11.45 -17.43 -13.99
C GLN A 107 9.92 -17.21 -13.95
N GLY A 108 9.44 -16.46 -12.96
CA GLY A 108 8.03 -16.15 -12.78
C GLY A 108 7.41 -15.40 -13.95
N THR A 109 6.11 -15.58 -14.13
CA THR A 109 5.31 -14.80 -15.08
C THR A 109 4.82 -13.49 -14.47
N PHE A 110 4.58 -12.48 -15.30
CA PHE A 110 4.01 -11.20 -14.85
C PHE A 110 2.68 -11.40 -14.10
N LYS A 111 1.86 -12.34 -14.58
CA LYS A 111 0.59 -12.71 -13.95
C LYS A 111 0.76 -13.24 -12.53
N GLN A 112 1.75 -14.11 -12.29
CA GLN A 112 2.05 -14.65 -10.95
C GLN A 112 2.53 -13.54 -10.02
N GLN A 113 3.49 -12.72 -10.48
CA GLN A 113 4.00 -11.59 -9.70
C GLN A 113 2.86 -10.64 -9.32
N ALA A 114 2.09 -10.15 -10.30
CA ALA A 114 0.99 -9.23 -10.05
C ALA A 114 -0.07 -9.83 -9.10
N TYR A 115 -0.38 -11.12 -9.24
CA TYR A 115 -1.33 -11.78 -8.35
C TYR A 115 -0.83 -11.85 -6.91
N LEU A 116 0.40 -12.34 -6.67
CA LEU A 116 0.95 -12.44 -5.32
C LEU A 116 1.17 -11.04 -4.71
N SER A 117 1.67 -10.08 -5.49
CA SER A 117 1.81 -8.69 -5.06
C SER A 117 0.47 -8.07 -4.68
N SER A 118 -0.63 -8.39 -5.38
CA SER A 118 -1.96 -7.85 -5.04
C SER A 118 -2.46 -8.32 -3.68
N LEU A 119 -2.08 -9.54 -3.24
CA LEU A 119 -2.39 -10.05 -1.91
C LEU A 119 -1.59 -9.29 -0.84
N VAL A 120 -0.32 -8.99 -1.11
CA VAL A 120 0.55 -8.21 -0.22
C VAL A 120 0.05 -6.78 -0.06
N VAL A 121 -0.31 -6.11 -1.15
CA VAL A 121 -0.83 -4.73 -1.11
C VAL A 121 -2.12 -4.66 -0.28
N GLY A 122 -2.97 -5.69 -0.35
CA GLY A 122 -4.15 -5.84 0.51
C GLY A 122 -3.80 -5.76 2.01
N VAL A 123 -2.80 -6.54 2.43
CA VAL A 123 -2.31 -6.56 3.81
C VAL A 123 -1.67 -5.23 4.21
N GLN A 124 -0.83 -4.67 3.33
CA GLN A 124 -0.11 -3.42 3.60
C GLN A 124 -1.05 -2.23 3.80
N ALA A 125 -2.09 -2.11 2.97
CA ALA A 125 -3.04 -1.02 3.11
C ALA A 125 -3.85 -1.11 4.41
N LEU A 126 -4.28 -2.32 4.81
CA LEU A 126 -4.98 -2.52 6.08
C LEU A 126 -4.08 -2.17 7.27
N ALA A 127 -2.80 -2.56 7.21
CA ALA A 127 -1.84 -2.27 8.26
C ALA A 127 -1.52 -0.76 8.34
N LEU A 128 -1.36 -0.10 7.19
CA LEU A 128 -1.17 1.35 7.13
C LEU A 128 -2.39 2.10 7.68
N LEU A 129 -3.61 1.66 7.32
CA LEU A 129 -4.84 2.23 7.86
C LEU A 129 -4.92 2.08 9.37
N ALA A 130 -4.61 0.90 9.91
CA ALA A 130 -4.58 0.67 11.35
C ALA A 130 -3.58 1.60 12.05
N ILE A 131 -2.36 1.77 11.49
CA ILE A 131 -1.36 2.70 12.03
C ILE A 131 -1.88 4.13 11.98
N THR A 132 -2.45 4.58 10.86
CA THR A 132 -2.95 5.96 10.73
C THR A 132 -4.12 6.22 11.69
N ALA A 133 -4.99 5.24 11.93
CA ALA A 133 -6.07 5.34 12.90
C ALA A 133 -5.52 5.43 14.33
N ILE A 134 -4.53 4.60 14.70
CA ILE A 134 -3.88 4.63 16.01
C ILE A 134 -3.11 5.93 16.21
N ALA A 135 -2.33 6.36 15.22
CA ALA A 135 -1.57 7.61 15.28
C ALA A 135 -2.50 8.83 15.36
N GLY A 136 -3.58 8.84 14.58
CA GLY A 136 -4.61 9.88 14.64
C GLY A 136 -5.29 9.93 16.00
N ALA A 137 -5.72 8.78 16.54
CA ALA A 137 -6.28 8.70 17.89
C ALA A 137 -5.27 9.18 18.95
N THR A 138 -4.01 8.77 18.86
CA THR A 138 -2.95 9.21 19.75
C THR A 138 -2.78 10.73 19.74
N LEU A 139 -2.68 11.34 18.55
CA LEU A 139 -2.52 12.78 18.41
C LEU A 139 -3.74 13.58 18.92
N LEU A 140 -4.94 13.00 18.83
CA LEU A 140 -6.20 13.63 19.24
C LEU A 140 -6.51 13.46 20.74
N PHE A 141 -6.16 12.32 21.35
CA PHE A 141 -6.58 11.97 22.70
C PHE A 141 -5.45 12.01 23.74
N ASN A 142 -4.19 11.76 23.35
CA ASN A 142 -3.09 11.67 24.30
C ASN A 142 -1.72 11.93 23.62
N GLN A 143 -1.22 13.15 23.73
CA GLN A 143 0.10 13.53 23.19
C GLN A 143 1.28 13.09 24.08
N SER A 144 1.09 12.10 24.96
CA SER A 144 2.21 11.62 25.76
C SER A 144 3.30 11.03 24.86
N PHE A 145 4.56 11.33 25.22
CA PHE A 145 5.74 10.78 24.55
C PHE A 145 5.68 9.25 24.42
N LEU A 146 5.15 8.57 25.43
CA LEU A 146 4.99 7.12 25.43
C LEU A 146 4.09 6.63 24.30
N THR A 147 2.96 7.30 24.06
CA THR A 147 2.02 6.88 23.02
C THR A 147 2.59 7.11 21.61
N ILE A 148 3.33 8.21 21.40
CA ILE A 148 4.05 8.47 20.14
C ILE A 148 5.14 7.42 19.92
N ALA A 149 5.92 7.10 20.95
CA ALA A 149 6.98 6.08 20.86
C ALA A 149 6.41 4.70 20.50
N VAL A 150 5.31 4.28 21.14
CA VAL A 150 4.61 3.02 20.81
C VAL A 150 4.11 3.01 19.37
N ALA A 151 3.49 4.10 18.91
CA ALA A 151 3.01 4.21 17.53
C ALA A 151 4.14 4.08 16.50
N LEU A 152 5.30 4.71 16.76
CA LEU A 152 6.48 4.58 15.90
C LEU A 152 7.04 3.16 15.87
N ILE A 153 7.13 2.49 17.04
CA ILE A 153 7.59 1.10 17.11
C ILE A 153 6.66 0.19 16.30
N VAL A 154 5.35 0.33 16.46
CA VAL A 154 4.36 -0.43 15.69
C VAL A 154 4.51 -0.17 14.19
N ALA A 155 4.70 1.10 13.79
CA ALA A 155 4.89 1.45 12.39
C ALA A 155 6.14 0.79 11.79
N VAL A 156 7.26 0.77 12.53
CA VAL A 156 8.50 0.10 12.11
C VAL A 156 8.28 -1.42 11.98
N ILE A 157 7.66 -2.07 12.96
CA ILE A 157 7.39 -3.52 12.93
C ILE A 157 6.53 -3.88 11.72
N VAL A 158 5.45 -3.14 11.49
CA VAL A 158 4.56 -3.34 10.34
C VAL A 158 5.29 -3.09 9.03
N GLY A 159 6.13 -2.05 8.96
CA GLY A 159 6.93 -1.74 7.78
C GLY A 159 7.90 -2.86 7.43
N LEU A 160 8.65 -3.36 8.42
CA LEU A 160 9.57 -4.49 8.25
C LEU A 160 8.83 -5.76 7.84
N TYR A 161 7.69 -6.05 8.47
CA TYR A 161 6.87 -7.21 8.13
C TYR A 161 6.28 -7.09 6.71
N SER A 162 5.90 -5.88 6.29
CA SER A 162 5.43 -5.60 4.93
C SER A 162 6.52 -5.82 3.88
N LEU A 163 7.76 -5.42 4.18
CA LEU A 163 8.92 -5.71 3.35
C LEU A 163 9.18 -7.22 3.27
N TYR A 164 9.07 -7.93 4.39
CA TYR A 164 9.20 -9.39 4.42
C TYR A 164 8.14 -10.09 3.55
N LEU A 165 6.88 -9.67 3.62
CA LEU A 165 5.82 -10.22 2.77
C LEU A 165 6.07 -9.96 1.28
N ASN A 166 6.53 -8.77 0.92
CA ASN A 166 6.85 -8.41 -0.45
C ASN A 166 8.04 -9.25 -0.98
N TYR A 167 9.10 -9.37 -0.17
CA TYR A 167 10.22 -10.26 -0.44
C TYR A 167 9.74 -11.69 -0.70
N ARG A 168 8.89 -12.24 0.18
CA ARG A 168 8.36 -13.60 0.02
C ARG A 168 7.51 -13.75 -1.25
N ALA A 169 6.66 -12.79 -1.55
CA ALA A 169 5.84 -12.82 -2.75
C ALA A 169 6.68 -12.79 -4.03
N LEU A 170 7.73 -11.96 -4.09
CA LEU A 170 8.61 -11.85 -5.25
C LEU A 170 9.53 -13.06 -5.40
N SER A 171 10.13 -13.54 -4.30
CA SER A 171 10.95 -14.75 -4.28
C SER A 171 10.14 -15.96 -4.74
N GLU A 172 8.91 -16.11 -4.23
CA GLU A 172 8.01 -17.19 -4.64
C GLU A 172 7.56 -17.02 -6.10
N ALA A 173 7.22 -15.81 -6.54
CA ALA A 173 6.85 -15.56 -7.93
C ALA A 173 7.96 -15.97 -8.89
N HIS A 174 9.21 -15.57 -8.62
CA HIS A 174 10.31 -15.70 -9.58
C HIS A 174 11.27 -16.87 -9.35
N GLY A 175 11.20 -17.54 -8.20
CA GLY A 175 12.14 -18.61 -7.83
C GLY A 175 13.58 -18.11 -7.71
N THR A 176 13.76 -16.84 -7.32
CA THR A 176 15.06 -16.19 -7.23
C THR A 176 15.69 -16.32 -5.84
N ASP A 177 17.01 -16.24 -5.78
CA ASP A 177 17.76 -16.18 -4.54
C ASP A 177 17.52 -14.86 -3.79
N THR A 178 18.02 -14.78 -2.56
CA THR A 178 17.80 -13.63 -1.67
C THR A 178 18.30 -12.32 -2.27
N LEU A 179 19.49 -12.31 -2.88
CA LEU A 179 20.11 -11.09 -3.40
C LEU A 179 19.36 -10.59 -4.64
N ALA A 180 19.03 -11.48 -5.56
CA ALA A 180 18.23 -11.10 -6.72
C ALA A 180 16.85 -10.56 -6.30
N THR A 181 16.18 -11.20 -5.32
CA THR A 181 14.87 -10.74 -4.83
C THR A 181 14.96 -9.34 -4.21
N ILE A 182 15.98 -9.07 -3.39
CA ILE A 182 16.25 -7.73 -2.85
C ILE A 182 16.52 -6.73 -3.98
N GLY A 183 17.27 -7.14 -5.01
CA GLY A 183 17.51 -6.34 -6.21
C GLY A 183 16.22 -5.96 -6.93
N ILE A 184 15.30 -6.91 -7.11
CA ILE A 184 13.96 -6.66 -7.71
C ILE A 184 13.19 -5.62 -6.90
N MET A 185 13.29 -5.65 -5.58
CA MET A 185 12.59 -4.71 -4.69
C MET A 185 13.19 -3.30 -4.74
N ILE A 186 14.52 -3.19 -4.68
CA ILE A 186 15.21 -1.91 -4.43
C ILE A 186 15.56 -1.16 -5.72
N LEU A 187 15.99 -1.87 -6.78
CA LEU A 187 16.47 -1.25 -8.01
C LEU A 187 15.45 -0.30 -8.67
N PRO A 188 14.14 -0.66 -8.78
CA PRO A 188 13.14 0.27 -9.30
C PRO A 188 13.13 1.60 -8.53
N GLY A 189 13.22 1.55 -7.20
CA GLY A 189 13.23 2.75 -6.35
C GLY A 189 14.49 3.59 -6.58
N LEU A 190 15.66 2.96 -6.66
CA LEU A 190 16.93 3.65 -6.93
C LEU A 190 16.91 4.35 -8.30
N VAL A 191 16.43 3.67 -9.34
CA VAL A 191 16.33 4.24 -10.69
C VAL A 191 15.40 5.45 -10.70
N MET A 192 14.21 5.33 -10.09
CA MET A 192 13.27 6.45 -9.98
C MET A 192 13.87 7.64 -9.21
N TYR A 193 14.60 7.37 -8.13
CA TYR A 193 15.27 8.42 -7.35
C TYR A 193 16.38 9.13 -8.15
N MET A 194 17.19 8.37 -8.91
CA MET A 194 18.20 8.94 -9.80
C MET A 194 17.58 9.81 -10.89
N LEU A 195 16.46 9.39 -11.49
CA LEU A 195 15.73 10.18 -12.48
C LEU A 195 15.18 11.48 -11.88
N GLN A 196 14.68 11.46 -10.65
CA GLN A 196 14.23 12.67 -9.95
C GLN A 196 15.37 13.65 -9.71
N ILE A 197 16.55 13.17 -9.30
CA ILE A 197 17.74 14.00 -9.13
C ILE A 197 18.15 14.63 -10.47
N LEU A 198 18.20 13.83 -11.55
CA LEU A 198 18.53 14.33 -12.88
C LEU A 198 17.56 15.41 -13.35
N LEU A 199 16.26 15.20 -13.16
CA LEU A 199 15.23 16.18 -13.51
C LEU A 199 15.39 17.47 -12.69
N ALA A 200 15.64 17.35 -11.39
CA ALA A 200 15.88 18.50 -10.52
C ALA A 200 17.12 19.31 -10.97
N LEU A 201 18.19 18.63 -11.36
CA LEU A 201 19.39 19.27 -11.91
C LEU A 201 19.11 19.98 -13.24
N VAL A 202 18.35 19.36 -14.15
CA VAL A 202 17.94 20.00 -15.42
C VAL A 202 17.14 21.27 -15.16
N VAL A 203 16.15 21.20 -14.27
CA VAL A 203 15.34 22.38 -13.90
C VAL A 203 16.21 23.47 -13.26
N PHE A 204 17.17 23.10 -12.43
CA PHE A 204 18.09 24.04 -11.80
C PHE A 204 19.01 24.73 -12.83
N VAL A 205 19.52 23.99 -13.81
CA VAL A 205 20.36 24.54 -14.89
C VAL A 205 19.55 25.46 -15.79
N LEU A 206 18.33 25.09 -16.17
CA LEU A 206 17.46 25.91 -17.04
C LEU A 206 16.94 27.20 -16.38
N ARG A 207 17.04 27.31 -15.05
CA ARG A 207 16.65 28.52 -14.30
C ARG A 207 17.79 29.54 -14.15
N ARG A 208 19.00 29.21 -14.57
CA ARG A 208 20.15 30.12 -14.60
C ARG A 208 20.30 30.72 -15.99
#